data_AF-A0A060SIL4-F1
#
_entry.id   AF-A0A060SIL4-F1
#
_cell.length_a   1.000
_cell.length_b   1.000
_cell.length_c   1.000
_cell.angle_alpha   90.00
_cell.angle_beta   90.00
_cell.angle_gamma   90.00
#
_symmetry.space_group_name_H-M   'P 1'
#
loop_
_entity.id
_entity.type
_entity.pdbx_description
1 polymer ?
#
loop_
_entity_poly.entity_id
_entity_poly.type
_entity_poly.pdbx_seq_one_letter_code
_entity_poly.pdbx_strand_id
1 'polypeptide(L)'
;MNQSHTAFTLPVFVFFAQYPSFVYNPIISIYAQFDRLNRLLRWSKTQSAEARAQLHRAMAEQFNYTYGRDPDSLLAWRRLCLVLAIYPIPSDITECRKVSAYVTT
;
A
#
# COMPACT_ATOMS: atom_id res chain seq x y z
N MET A 1 -24.07 20.55 -6.80
CA MET A 1 -24.25 19.20 -6.23
C MET A 1 -22.97 18.84 -5.50
N ASN A 2 -23.04 18.84 -4.17
CA ASN A 2 -21.91 18.73 -3.26
C ASN A 2 -21.57 17.24 -3.07
N GLN A 3 -20.48 16.76 -3.67
CA GLN A 3 -20.02 15.39 -3.48
C GLN A 3 -19.26 15.31 -2.14
N SER A 4 -20.02 14.99 -1.10
CA SER A 4 -19.60 14.86 0.28
C SER A 4 -18.46 13.84 0.47
N HIS A 5 -17.28 14.34 0.86
CA HIS A 5 -16.40 13.82 1.91
C HIS A 5 -16.20 12.28 2.04
N THR A 6 -15.78 11.60 0.98
CA THR A 6 -15.15 10.26 1.06
C THR A 6 -13.72 10.24 0.50
N ALA A 7 -13.07 11.40 0.35
CA ALA A 7 -11.62 11.49 0.12
C ALA A 7 -10.86 11.26 1.44
N PHE A 8 -11.17 10.17 2.14
CA PHE A 8 -10.40 9.71 3.30
C PHE A 8 -8.98 9.43 2.78
N THR A 9 -8.05 10.26 3.21
CA THR A 9 -6.70 10.41 2.70
C THR A 9 -5.95 9.08 2.67
N LEU A 10 -5.89 8.43 1.50
CA LEU A 10 -5.06 7.24 1.30
C LEU A 10 -3.59 7.62 1.58
N PRO A 11 -2.91 6.99 2.55
CA PRO A 11 -1.56 7.40 2.95
C PRO A 11 -0.56 7.46 1.77
N VAL A 12 -0.66 6.56 0.80
CA VAL A 12 0.17 6.60 -0.41
C VAL A 12 -0.14 7.83 -1.26
N PHE A 13 -1.40 8.21 -1.41
CA PHE A 13 -1.77 9.45 -2.11
C PHE A 13 -1.23 10.68 -1.39
N VAL A 14 -1.33 10.72 -0.06
CA VAL A 14 -0.77 11.79 0.77
C VAL A 14 0.74 11.91 0.57
N PHE A 15 1.46 10.79 0.48
CA PHE A 15 2.89 10.80 0.18
C PHE A 15 3.19 11.55 -1.12
N PHE A 16 2.52 11.21 -2.23
CA PHE A 16 2.76 11.88 -3.51
C PHE A 16 2.27 13.32 -3.54
N ALA A 17 1.23 13.66 -2.78
CA ALA A 17 0.67 15.01 -2.69
C ALA A 17 1.63 16.02 -2.03
N GLN A 18 2.70 15.56 -1.36
CA GLN A 18 3.76 16.42 -0.83
C GLN A 18 4.59 17.11 -1.92
N TYR A 19 4.42 16.71 -3.19
CA TYR A 19 5.20 17.22 -4.32
C TYR A 19 4.27 17.88 -5.34
N PRO A 20 3.97 19.20 -5.21
CA PRO A 20 2.96 19.87 -6.04
C PRO A 20 3.24 19.83 -7.56
N SER A 21 4.50 19.70 -7.97
CA SER A 21 4.91 19.57 -9.37
C SER A 21 4.74 18.15 -9.94
N PHE A 22 4.37 17.18 -9.10
CA PHE A 22 4.20 15.79 -9.49
C PHE A 22 2.71 15.44 -9.62
N VAL A 23 2.31 14.98 -10.80
CA VAL A 23 0.94 14.50 -11.04
C VAL A 23 0.87 12.99 -10.80
N TYR A 24 0.19 12.60 -9.71
CA TYR A 24 -0.05 11.21 -9.39
C TYR A 24 -1.04 10.55 -10.38
N ASN A 25 -0.66 9.41 -10.95
CA ASN A 25 -1.47 8.55 -11.80
C ASN A 25 -1.66 7.20 -11.09
N PRO A 26 -2.88 6.89 -10.59
CA PRO A 26 -3.18 5.64 -9.88
C PRO A 26 -3.21 4.40 -10.77
N ILE A 27 -3.16 4.55 -12.11
CA ILE A 27 -3.26 3.43 -13.06
C ILE A 27 -1.93 2.67 -13.17
N ILE A 28 -0.79 3.32 -12.91
CA ILE A 28 0.53 2.67 -12.96
C ILE A 28 0.98 2.27 -11.56
N SER A 29 1.93 1.34 -11.47
CA SER A 29 2.40 0.84 -10.17
C SER A 29 3.01 1.93 -9.29
N ILE A 30 2.87 1.77 -7.97
CA ILE A 30 3.42 2.70 -6.98
C ILE A 30 4.93 2.89 -7.15
N TYR A 31 5.67 1.83 -7.48
CA TYR A 31 7.11 1.91 -7.74
C TYR A 31 7.43 2.69 -9.03
N ALA A 32 6.66 2.49 -10.11
CA ALA A 32 6.83 3.29 -11.32
C ALA A 32 6.53 4.78 -11.08
N GLN A 33 5.55 5.07 -10.22
CA GLN A 33 5.26 6.44 -9.76
C GLN A 33 6.42 7.03 -8.96
N PHE A 34 6.99 6.26 -8.03
CA PHE A 34 8.16 6.68 -7.26
C PHE A 34 9.36 6.96 -8.16
N ASP A 35 9.61 6.12 -9.17
CA ASP A 35 10.71 6.32 -10.13
C ASP A 35 10.50 7.59 -10.97
N ARG A 36 9.26 7.88 -11.39
CA ARG A 36 8.93 9.14 -12.09
C ARG A 36 9.21 10.35 -11.20
N LEU A 37 8.80 10.30 -9.93
CA LEU A 37 9.04 11.36 -8.97
C LEU A 37 10.55 11.56 -8.71
N ASN A 38 11.28 10.47 -8.50
CA ASN A 38 12.72 10.48 -8.29
C ASN A 38 13.47 11.13 -9.46
N ARG A 39 13.07 10.83 -10.72
CA ARG A 39 13.61 11.47 -11.92
C ARG A 39 13.24 12.96 -12.01
N LEU A 40 12.00 13.32 -11.69
CA LEU A 40 11.52 14.71 -11.72
C LEU A 40 12.33 15.60 -10.77
N LEU A 41 12.54 15.12 -9.53
CA LEU A 41 13.22 15.87 -8.48
C LEU A 41 14.75 15.72 -8.49
N ARG A 42 15.27 14.81 -9.33
CA ARG A 42 16.70 14.50 -9.47
C ARG A 42 17.37 14.22 -8.13
N TRP A 43 16.68 13.45 -7.28
CA TRP A 43 17.19 13.12 -5.95
C TRP A 43 18.52 12.37 -6.02
N SER A 44 19.40 12.70 -5.07
CA SER A 44 20.58 11.90 -4.78
C SER A 44 20.16 10.51 -4.27
N LYS A 45 21.11 9.57 -4.22
CA LYS A 45 20.86 8.23 -3.66
C LYS A 45 20.33 8.29 -2.23
N THR A 46 20.83 9.21 -1.40
CA THR A 46 20.40 9.36 -0.01
C THR A 46 18.99 9.93 0.10
N GLN A 47 18.66 10.96 -0.68
CA GLN A 47 17.31 11.53 -0.75
C GLN A 47 16.29 10.50 -1.25
N SER A 48 16.67 9.73 -2.28
CA SER A 48 15.84 8.66 -2.83
C SER A 48 15.59 7.56 -1.80
N ALA A 49 16.61 7.15 -1.05
CA ALA A 49 16.46 6.15 0.01
C ALA A 49 15.52 6.62 1.14
N GLU A 50 15.66 7.88 1.57
CA GLU A 50 14.79 8.48 2.59
C GLU A 50 13.33 8.57 2.12
N ALA A 51 13.11 9.09 0.91
CA ALA A 51 11.77 9.17 0.34
C ALA A 51 11.14 7.78 0.13
N ARG A 52 11.95 6.77 -0.23
CA ARG A 52 11.48 5.38 -0.34
C ARG A 52 11.05 4.81 1.02
N ALA A 53 11.79 5.11 2.08
CA ALA A 53 11.40 4.71 3.43
C ALA A 53 10.07 5.35 3.86
N GLN A 54 9.86 6.62 3.52
CA GLN A 54 8.58 7.31 3.78
C GLN A 54 7.43 6.69 2.97
N LEU A 55 7.66 6.37 1.69
CA LEU A 55 6.68 5.67 0.87
C LEU A 55 6.34 4.27 1.44
N HIS A 56 7.34 3.52 1.92
CA HIS A 56 7.10 2.22 2.57
C HIS A 56 6.24 2.35 3.82
N ARG A 57 6.45 3.39 4.65
CA ARG A 57 5.59 3.68 5.79
C ARG A 57 4.15 3.98 5.35
N ALA A 58 3.98 4.83 4.35
CA ALA A 58 2.66 5.14 3.79
C ALA A 58 1.95 3.88 3.23
N MET A 59 2.66 3.00 2.53
CA MET A 59 2.10 1.73 2.06
C MET A 59 1.65 0.84 3.22
N ALA A 60 2.44 0.73 4.29
CA ALA A 60 2.08 -0.04 5.47
C ALA A 60 0.87 0.55 6.20
N GLU A 61 0.80 1.88 6.34
CA GLU A 61 -0.36 2.57 6.92
C GLU A 61 -1.63 2.35 6.09
N GLN A 62 -1.52 2.43 4.77
CA GLN A 62 -2.65 2.15 3.88
C GLN A 62 -3.11 0.70 3.98
N PHE A 63 -2.18 -0.25 3.99
CA PHE A 63 -2.48 -1.67 4.20
C PHE A 63 -3.22 -1.88 5.51
N ASN A 64 -2.72 -1.27 6.58
CA ASN A 64 -3.31 -1.33 7.91
C ASN A 64 -4.71 -0.71 7.98
N TYR A 65 -4.98 0.35 7.21
CA TYR A 65 -6.31 0.93 7.08
C TYR A 65 -7.29 -0.01 6.38
N THR A 66 -6.82 -0.75 5.36
CA THR A 66 -7.65 -1.68 4.59
C THR A 66 -7.92 -2.99 5.33
N TYR A 67 -6.89 -3.58 5.95
CA TYR A 67 -6.97 -4.94 6.51
C TYR A 67 -6.97 -4.99 8.04
N GLY A 68 -6.59 -3.89 8.71
CA GLY A 68 -6.41 -3.83 10.15
C GLY A 68 -4.93 -3.89 10.55
N ARG A 69 -4.65 -3.50 11.80
CA ARG A 69 -3.29 -3.49 12.40
C ARG A 69 -2.98 -4.69 13.27
N ASP A 70 -3.99 -5.48 13.61
CA ASP A 70 -3.86 -6.61 14.51
C ASP A 70 -3.31 -7.83 13.73
N PRO A 71 -2.05 -8.23 13.96
CA PRO A 71 -1.48 -9.37 13.26
C PRO A 71 -2.18 -10.69 13.63
N ASP A 72 -2.88 -10.77 14.76
CA ASP A 72 -3.55 -11.98 15.25
C ASP A 72 -5.05 -12.03 14.85
N SER A 73 -5.51 -11.10 14.03
CA SER A 73 -6.88 -11.08 13.54
C SER A 73 -7.11 -12.12 12.44
N LEU A 74 -7.72 -13.26 12.79
CA LEU A 74 -8.15 -14.27 11.81
C LEU A 74 -9.05 -13.68 10.71
N LEU A 75 -9.92 -12.72 11.07
CA LEU A 75 -10.79 -12.04 10.11
C LEU A 75 -9.98 -11.24 9.07
N ALA A 76 -8.94 -10.52 9.49
CA ALA A 76 -8.05 -9.79 8.59
C ALA A 76 -7.33 -10.73 7.62
N TRP A 77 -6.78 -11.82 8.14
CA TRP A 77 -6.08 -12.83 7.33
C TRP A 77 -6.98 -13.54 6.33
N ARG A 78 -8.21 -13.89 6.72
CA ARG A 78 -9.18 -14.49 5.79
C ARG A 78 -9.61 -13.50 4.69
N ARG A 79 -9.78 -12.22 5.02
CA ARG A 79 -10.03 -11.17 4.01
C ARG A 79 -8.86 -11.03 3.05
N LEU A 80 -7.63 -11.07 3.56
CA LEU A 80 -6.44 -11.05 2.71
C LEU A 80 -6.40 -12.27 1.77
N CYS A 81 -6.69 -13.47 2.28
CA CYS A 81 -6.78 -14.68 1.45
C CYS A 81 -7.82 -14.54 0.32
N LEU A 82 -8.99 -13.95 0.62
CA LEU A 82 -10.02 -13.67 -0.39
C LEU A 82 -9.51 -12.73 -1.49
N VAL A 83 -8.85 -11.62 -1.12
CA VAL A 83 -8.29 -10.65 -2.08
C VAL A 83 -7.18 -11.27 -2.94
N LEU A 84 -6.38 -12.17 -2.34
CA LEU A 84 -5.34 -12.93 -3.04
C LEU A 84 -5.89 -14.13 -3.84
N ALA A 85 -7.22 -14.27 -3.95
CA ALA A 85 -7.90 -15.37 -4.63
C ALA A 85 -7.48 -16.77 -4.14
N ILE A 86 -7.13 -16.90 -2.87
CA ILE A 86 -6.80 -18.18 -2.23
C ILE A 86 -8.11 -18.92 -1.92
N TYR A 87 -8.26 -20.12 -2.50
CA TYR A 87 -9.41 -21.00 -2.30
C TYR A 87 -8.97 -22.46 -2.04
N PRO A 88 -9.56 -23.17 -1.06
CA PRO A 88 -10.54 -22.67 -0.09
C PRO A 88 -9.91 -21.66 0.89
N ILE A 89 -10.73 -20.76 1.44
CA ILE A 89 -10.26 -19.81 2.47
C ILE A 89 -9.97 -20.62 3.74
N PRO A 90 -8.74 -20.55 4.30
CA PRO A 90 -8.39 -21.37 5.46
C PRO A 90 -9.20 -21.04 6.71
N SER A 91 -9.39 -22.05 7.56
CA SER A 91 -10.18 -21.93 8.78
C SER A 91 -9.39 -21.37 9.97
N ASP A 92 -8.07 -21.38 9.94
CA ASP A 92 -7.26 -20.83 11.03
C ASP A 92 -6.17 -19.87 10.51
N ILE A 93 -5.61 -19.13 11.47
CA ILE A 93 -4.68 -18.03 11.18
C ILE A 93 -3.30 -18.54 10.75
N THR A 94 -2.88 -19.69 11.26
CA THR A 94 -1.59 -20.30 10.93
C THR A 94 -1.58 -20.70 9.46
N GLU A 95 -2.65 -21.33 9.00
CA GLU A 95 -2.82 -21.67 7.58
C GLU A 95 -2.91 -20.41 6.71
N CYS A 96 -3.72 -19.41 7.08
CA CYS A 96 -3.81 -18.16 6.32
C CYS A 96 -2.44 -17.48 6.15
N ARG A 97 -1.63 -17.41 7.22
CA ARG A 97 -0.27 -16.85 7.17
C ARG A 97 0.64 -17.66 6.26
N LYS A 98 0.57 -18.99 6.37
CA LYS A 98 1.37 -19.90 5.55
C LYS A 98 1.06 -19.74 4.06
N VAL A 99 -0.22 -19.77 3.67
CA VAL A 99 -0.61 -19.71 2.25
C VAL A 99 -0.33 -18.34 1.62
N SER A 100 -0.58 -17.25 2.35
CA SER A 100 -0.33 -15.89 1.85
C SER A 100 1.16 -15.60 1.62
N ALA A 101 2.06 -16.20 2.40
CA ALA A 101 3.50 -16.07 2.20
C ALA A 101 3.96 -16.62 0.83
N TYR A 102 3.28 -17.62 0.27
CA TYR A 102 3.63 -18.22 -1.02
C TYR A 102 3.06 -17.49 -2.24
N VAL A 103 2.14 -16.54 -2.06
CA VAL A 103 1.52 -15.79 -3.17
C VAL A 103 2.38 -14.58 -3.59
N THR A 104 3.41 -14.24 -2.81
CA THR A 104 4.18 -12.99 -2.99
C THR A 104 5.47 -13.13 -3.84
N THR A 105 5.59 -14.19 -4.65
CA THR A 105 6.70 -14.43 -5.61
C THR A 105 6.28 -14.16 -7.04
#